data_AF-H6NA77-F1
#
_entry.id   AF-H6NA77-F1
#
_cell.length_a   1.000
_cell.length_b   1.000
_cell.length_c   1.000
_cell.angle_alpha   90.00
_cell.angle_beta   90.00
_cell.angle_gamma   90.00
#
_symmetry.space_group_name_H-M   'P 1'
#
loop_
_entity.id
_entity.type
_entity.pdbx_description
1 polymer ?
#
loop_
_entity_poly.entity_id
_entity_poly.type
_entity_poly.pdbx_seq_one_letter_code
_entity_poly.pdbx_strand_id
1 'polypeptide(L)'
;MRELVRYRRSLIQERAREHNRVQKVLEGANIKLASVVSDIMGVSSRDMLEAMVNGETDPEKLAGFARRSMKKKKEELELALRGNMTAHQRLILKSMLTHIDFLSEQITELDRR
;
A
#
# COMPACT_ATOMS: atom_id res chain seq x y z
N MET A 1 29.63 13.01 -0.67
CA MET A 1 28.54 13.10 -1.68
C MET A 1 28.19 11.76 -2.34
N ARG A 2 29.13 11.02 -2.96
CA ARG A 2 28.82 9.76 -3.68
C ARG A 2 28.21 8.64 -2.80
N GLU A 3 28.62 8.54 -1.54
CA GLU A 3 28.11 7.54 -0.60
C GLU A 3 26.65 7.79 -0.22
N LEU A 4 26.26 9.04 0.05
CA LEU A 4 24.87 9.43 0.35
C LEU A 4 23.93 9.09 -0.81
N VAL A 5 24.34 9.38 -2.05
CA VAL A 5 23.56 9.04 -3.26
C VAL A 5 23.37 7.53 -3.40
N ARG A 6 24.41 6.74 -3.11
CA ARG A 6 24.33 5.26 -3.14
C ARG A 6 23.38 4.75 -2.06
N TYR A 7 23.50 5.27 -0.84
CA TYR A 7 22.64 4.86 0.27
C TYR A 7 21.17 5.21 0.02
N ARG A 8 20.89 6.42 -0.47
CA ARG A 8 19.56 6.82 -0.91
C ARG A 8 19.00 5.86 -1.96
N ARG A 9 19.81 5.48 -2.96
CA ARG A 9 19.40 4.51 -3.98
C ARG A 9 19.04 3.15 -3.37
N SER A 10 19.79 2.66 -2.38
CA SER A 10 19.45 1.42 -1.69
C SER A 10 18.13 1.50 -0.93
N LEU A 11 17.83 2.63 -0.27
CA LEU A 11 16.55 2.83 0.42
C LEU A 11 15.37 2.86 -0.55
N ILE A 12 15.52 3.50 -1.72
CA ILE A 12 14.49 3.48 -2.77
C ILE A 12 14.22 2.05 -3.24
N GLN A 13 15.28 1.27 -3.45
CA GLN A 13 15.14 -0.14 -3.85
C GLN A 13 14.49 -0.98 -2.76
N GLU A 14 14.79 -0.71 -1.49
CA GLU A 14 14.15 -1.37 -0.35
C GLU A 14 12.66 -1.08 -0.26
N ARG A 15 12.29 0.20 -0.38
CA ARG A 15 10.88 0.60 -0.40
C ARG A 15 10.12 -0.06 -1.55
N ALA A 16 10.74 -0.15 -2.74
CA ALA A 16 10.15 -0.86 -3.87
C ALA A 16 9.93 -2.36 -3.57
N ARG A 17 10.85 -3.01 -2.84
CA ARG A 17 10.66 -4.40 -2.39
C ARG A 17 9.49 -4.52 -1.42
N GLU A 18 9.32 -3.58 -0.50
CA GLU A 18 8.17 -3.57 0.41
C GLU A 18 6.84 -3.36 -0.34
N HIS A 19 6.79 -2.49 -1.35
CA HIS A 19 5.59 -2.34 -2.18
C HIS A 19 5.20 -3.67 -2.84
N ASN A 20 6.17 -4.40 -3.39
CA ASN A 20 5.94 -5.71 -4.00
C ASN A 20 5.49 -6.75 -2.95
N ARG A 21 6.01 -6.68 -1.73
CA ARG A 21 5.58 -7.56 -0.63
C ARG A 21 4.13 -7.28 -0.22
N VAL A 22 3.73 -6.01 -0.15
CA VAL A 22 2.33 -5.62 0.08
C VAL A 22 1.43 -6.24 -1.00
N GLN A 23 1.79 -6.11 -2.28
CA GLN A 23 1.02 -6.72 -3.37
C GLN A 23 0.84 -8.22 -3.19
N LYS A 24 1.92 -8.95 -2.84
CA LYS A 24 1.83 -10.41 -2.58
C LYS A 24 0.91 -10.77 -1.42
N VAL A 25 0.90 -9.97 -0.35
CA VAL A 25 -0.02 -10.19 0.78
C VAL A 25 -1.48 -10.01 0.34
N LEU A 26 -1.75 -8.98 -0.47
CA LEU A 26 -3.08 -8.74 -1.03
C LEU A 26 -3.52 -9.88 -1.96
N GLU A 27 -2.65 -10.32 -2.87
CA GLU A 27 -2.90 -11.47 -3.75
C GLU A 27 -3.22 -12.74 -2.95
N GLY A 28 -2.45 -13.02 -1.89
CA GLY A 28 -2.70 -14.14 -0.99
C GLY A 28 -4.00 -14.03 -0.18
N ALA A 29 -4.58 -12.84 -0.06
CA ALA A 29 -5.89 -12.59 0.53
C ALA A 29 -7.03 -12.54 -0.51
N ASN A 30 -6.73 -12.84 -1.79
CA ASN A 30 -7.62 -12.67 -2.93
C ASN A 30 -8.10 -11.21 -3.15
N ILE A 31 -7.28 -10.24 -2.75
CA ILE A 31 -7.53 -8.80 -2.96
C ILE A 31 -6.70 -8.32 -4.15
N LYS A 32 -7.37 -7.87 -5.21
CA LYS A 32 -6.76 -7.44 -6.49
C LYS A 32 -6.66 -5.92 -6.62
N LEU A 33 -6.50 -5.19 -5.52
CA LEU A 33 -6.48 -3.72 -5.51
C LEU A 33 -5.49 -3.14 -6.53
N ALA A 34 -4.30 -3.74 -6.65
CA ALA A 34 -3.23 -3.30 -7.55
C ALA A 34 -3.59 -3.35 -9.06
N SER A 35 -4.63 -4.10 -9.46
CA SER A 35 -5.07 -4.11 -10.87
C SER A 35 -6.00 -2.94 -11.21
N VAL A 36 -6.59 -2.28 -10.20
CA VAL A 36 -7.58 -1.20 -10.40
C VAL A 36 -6.94 0.17 -10.18
N VAL A 37 -6.06 0.27 -9.19
CA VAL A 37 -5.41 1.55 -8.82
C VAL A 37 -4.14 1.78 -9.63
N SER A 38 -3.87 3.03 -10.00
CA SER A 38 -2.63 3.41 -10.67
C SER A 38 -1.42 3.41 -9.75
N ASP A 39 -1.65 3.62 -8.45
CA ASP A 39 -0.62 3.63 -7.41
C ASP A 39 -1.18 2.95 -6.15
N ILE A 40 -0.55 1.83 -5.76
CA ILE A 40 -0.95 1.04 -4.58
C ILE A 40 -0.64 1.76 -3.27
N MET A 41 0.29 2.74 -3.28
CA MET A 41 0.63 3.59 -2.13
C MET A 41 0.05 5.00 -2.25
N GLY A 42 -0.77 5.27 -3.26
CA GLY A 42 -1.48 6.54 -3.40
C GLY A 42 -2.49 6.74 -2.27
N VAL A 43 -2.88 7.98 -2.00
CA VAL A 43 -3.68 8.36 -0.81
C VAL A 43 -4.93 7.49 -0.62
N SER A 44 -5.76 7.31 -1.65
CA SER A 44 -6.95 6.47 -1.55
C SER A 44 -6.62 5.00 -1.30
N SER A 45 -5.62 4.45 -2.01
CA SER A 45 -5.17 3.08 -1.80
C SER A 45 -4.64 2.89 -0.39
N ARG A 46 -3.90 3.88 0.15
CA ARG A 46 -3.36 3.82 1.51
C ARG A 46 -4.47 3.83 2.57
N ASP A 47 -5.49 4.66 2.42
CA ASP A 47 -6.64 4.65 3.34
C ASP A 47 -7.34 3.28 3.34
N MET A 48 -7.49 2.66 2.16
CA MET A 48 -8.07 1.31 2.04
C MET A 48 -7.21 0.28 2.76
N LEU A 49 -5.89 0.30 2.55
CA LEU A 49 -4.96 -0.61 3.22
C LEU A 49 -4.97 -0.43 4.73
N GLU A 50 -5.07 0.80 5.22
CA GLU A 50 -5.17 1.11 6.65
C GLU A 50 -6.50 0.62 7.25
N ALA A 51 -7.60 0.81 6.55
CA ALA A 51 -8.90 0.26 6.96
C ALA A 51 -8.86 -1.27 7.06
N MET A 52 -8.24 -1.94 6.09
CA MET A 52 -8.06 -3.38 6.13
C MET A 52 -7.16 -3.83 7.30
N VAL A 53 -6.08 -3.10 7.60
CA VAL A 53 -5.22 -3.35 8.78
C VAL A 53 -6.04 -3.27 10.06
N ASN A 54 -6.95 -2.30 10.14
CA ASN A 54 -7.86 -2.12 11.27
C ASN A 54 -9.03 -3.13 11.31
N GLY A 55 -9.08 -4.05 10.35
CA GLY A 55 -10.03 -5.17 10.36
C GLY A 55 -11.28 -4.96 9.51
N GLU A 56 -11.35 -3.90 8.72
CA GLU A 56 -12.45 -3.73 7.77
C GLU A 56 -12.32 -4.74 6.61
N THR A 57 -13.41 -5.44 6.33
CA THR A 57 -13.49 -6.49 5.29
C THR A 57 -14.61 -6.23 4.30
N ASP A 58 -15.47 -5.25 4.56
CA ASP A 58 -16.57 -4.87 3.68
C ASP A 58 -16.04 -4.16 2.43
N PRO A 59 -16.16 -4.75 1.22
CA PRO A 59 -15.65 -4.16 -0.01
C PRO A 59 -16.30 -2.82 -0.33
N GLU A 60 -17.56 -2.58 0.04
CA GLU A 60 -18.26 -1.31 -0.23
C GLU A 60 -17.68 -0.18 0.61
N LYS A 61 -17.42 -0.43 1.90
CA LYS A 61 -16.77 0.53 2.78
C LYS A 61 -15.34 0.82 2.34
N LEU A 62 -14.60 -0.23 1.98
CA LEU A 62 -13.24 -0.08 1.46
C LEU A 62 -13.24 0.74 0.17
N ALA A 63 -14.11 0.44 -0.79
CA ALA A 63 -14.26 1.24 -2.02
C ALA A 63 -14.74 2.67 -1.73
N GLY A 64 -15.42 2.90 -0.60
CA GLY A 64 -15.83 4.23 -0.12
C GLY A 64 -14.67 5.20 0.13
N PHE A 65 -13.45 4.72 0.38
CA PHE A 65 -12.25 5.56 0.49
C PHE A 65 -11.74 6.09 -0.85
N ALA A 66 -12.35 5.70 -1.98
CA ALA A 66 -11.99 6.21 -3.30
C ALA A 66 -12.25 7.72 -3.41
N ARG A 67 -11.23 8.48 -3.82
CA ARG A 67 -11.29 9.94 -3.98
C ARG A 67 -11.14 10.34 -5.45
N ARG A 68 -11.69 11.50 -5.82
CA ARG A 68 -11.53 12.14 -7.14
C ARG A 68 -11.83 11.17 -8.30
N SER A 69 -10.89 10.97 -9.22
CA SER A 69 -11.02 10.09 -10.39
C SER A 69 -11.26 8.63 -10.01
N MET A 70 -10.81 8.19 -8.84
CA MET A 70 -11.00 6.81 -8.37
C MET A 70 -12.46 6.50 -8.03
N LYS A 71 -13.30 7.51 -7.75
CA LYS A 71 -14.75 7.31 -7.57
C LYS A 71 -15.42 6.72 -8.80
N LYS A 72 -14.88 6.98 -10.00
CA LYS A 72 -15.39 6.40 -11.25
C LYS A 72 -15.17 4.89 -11.34
N LYS A 73 -14.25 4.34 -10.53
CA LYS A 73 -13.91 2.92 -10.47
C LYS A 73 -14.50 2.21 -9.26
N LYS A 74 -15.53 2.76 -8.62
CA LYS A 74 -16.07 2.22 -7.35
C LYS A 74 -16.51 0.76 -7.50
N GLU A 75 -17.21 0.42 -8.57
CA GLU A 75 -17.67 -0.94 -8.85
C GLU A 75 -16.49 -1.90 -9.10
N GLU A 76 -15.49 -1.49 -9.87
CA GLU A 76 -14.26 -2.27 -10.09
C GLU A 76 -13.49 -2.48 -8.78
N LEU A 77 -13.45 -1.46 -7.92
CA LEU A 77 -12.82 -1.55 -6.60
C LEU A 77 -13.57 -2.53 -5.70
N GLU A 78 -14.90 -2.44 -5.60
CA GLU A 78 -15.70 -3.37 -4.81
C GLU A 78 -15.44 -4.83 -5.25
N LEU A 79 -15.35 -5.09 -6.56
CA LEU A 79 -14.98 -6.41 -7.09
C LEU A 79 -13.55 -6.81 -6.71
N ALA A 80 -12.58 -5.91 -6.85
CA ALA A 80 -11.17 -6.17 -6.55
C ALA A 80 -10.89 -6.31 -5.04
N LEU A 81 -11.72 -5.72 -4.19
CA LEU A 81 -11.61 -5.73 -2.74
C LEU A 81 -12.31 -6.94 -2.09
N ARG A 82 -13.02 -7.76 -2.87
CA ARG A 82 -13.61 -9.03 -2.42
C ARG A 82 -12.53 -10.08 -2.15
N GLY A 83 -12.01 -10.03 -0.94
CA GLY A 83 -11.04 -11.00 -0.42
C GLY A 83 -11.15 -11.16 1.08
N ASN A 84 -10.44 -12.15 1.61
CA ASN A 84 -10.47 -12.48 3.02
C ASN A 84 -9.06 -12.39 3.58
N MET A 85 -8.79 -11.33 4.33
CA MET A 85 -7.51 -11.16 5.00
C MET A 85 -7.59 -11.71 6.43
N THR A 86 -6.71 -12.65 6.74
CA THR A 86 -6.58 -13.23 8.08
C THR A 86 -5.97 -12.22 9.06
N ALA A 87 -6.14 -12.45 10.37
CA ALA A 87 -5.51 -11.62 11.39
C ALA A 87 -3.97 -11.57 11.26
N HIS A 88 -3.35 -12.69 10.87
CA HIS A 88 -1.91 -12.77 10.64
C HIS A 88 -1.49 -11.93 9.43
N GLN A 89 -2.21 -12.02 8.31
CA GLN A 89 -1.94 -11.19 7.12
C GLN A 89 -2.13 -9.69 7.41
N ARG A 90 -3.12 -9.30 8.24
CA ARG A 90 -3.28 -7.91 8.68
C ARG A 90 -2.07 -7.41 9.47
N LEU A 91 -1.54 -8.23 10.38
CA LEU A 91 -0.35 -7.88 11.15
C LEU A 91 0.88 -7.70 10.25
N ILE A 92 1.06 -8.60 9.29
CA ILE A 92 2.13 -8.50 8.28
C ILE A 92 1.97 -7.22 7.46
N LEU A 93 0.77 -6.95 6.94
CA LEU A 93 0.48 -5.76 6.16
C LEU A 93 0.80 -4.49 6.96
N LYS A 94 0.37 -4.41 8.22
CA LYS A 94 0.69 -3.29 9.12
C LYS A 94 2.21 -3.07 9.24
N SER A 95 2.97 -4.15 9.44
CA SER A 95 4.43 -4.07 9.54
C SER A 95 5.07 -3.56 8.25
N MET A 96 4.60 -4.01 7.09
CA MET A 96 5.09 -3.56 5.79
C MET A 96 4.79 -2.07 5.56
N LEU A 97 3.56 -1.64 5.84
CA LEU A 97 3.15 -0.25 5.72
C LEU A 97 4.00 0.67 6.61
N THR A 98 4.24 0.27 7.86
CA THR A 98 5.12 0.99 8.79
C THR A 98 6.55 1.10 8.25
N HIS A 99 7.08 0.03 7.65
CA HIS A 99 8.43 0.05 7.08
C HIS A 99 8.51 0.94 5.83
N ILE A 100 7.47 0.95 4.99
CA ILE A 100 7.38 1.85 3.82
C ILE A 100 7.40 3.31 4.25
N ASP A 101 6.67 3.65 5.32
CA ASP A 101 6.60 5.00 5.86
C ASP A 101 7.98 5.43 6.37
N PHE A 102 8.63 4.60 7.18
CA PHE A 102 10.00 4.83 7.66
C PHE A 102 11.00 5.05 6.50
N LEU A 103 11.00 4.17 5.50
CA LEU A 103 11.90 4.30 4.35
C LEU A 103 11.63 5.59 3.57
N SER A 104 10.37 6.00 3.44
CA SER A 104 9.99 7.24 2.77
C SER A 104 10.47 8.48 3.52
N GLU A 105 10.40 8.46 4.85
CA GLU A 105 10.96 9.51 5.70
C GLU A 105 12.48 9.61 5.55
N GLN A 106 13.20 8.48 5.61
CA GLN A 106 14.66 8.44 5.44
C GLN A 106 15.09 8.96 4.06
N ILE A 107 14.40 8.56 3.00
CA ILE A 107 14.67 9.07 1.64
C ILE A 107 14.46 10.59 1.58
N THR A 108 13.38 11.09 2.17
CA THR A 108 13.05 12.53 2.18
C THR A 108 14.09 13.34 2.97
N GLU A 109 14.58 12.81 4.09
CA GLU A 109 15.64 13.45 4.87
C GLU A 109 16.96 13.53 4.07
N LEU A 110 17.30 12.47 3.33
CA LEU A 110 18.48 12.48 2.45
C LEU A 110 18.31 13.43 1.25
N ASP A 111 17.10 13.65 0.77
CA ASP A 111 16.81 14.59 -0.33
C ASP A 111 16.99 16.07 0.07
N ARG A 112 16.98 16.37 1.38
CA ARG A 112 17.15 17.74 1.91
C ARG A 112 18.61 18.11 2.18
N ARG A 113 19.55 17.17 2.05
CA ARG A 113 20.98 17.36 2.31
C ARG A 113 21.77 17.48 1.01
#